data_AF-A0A7L2USJ0-F1
#
_entry.id   AF-A0A7L2USJ0-F1
#
_cell.length_a   1.000
_cell.length_b   1.000
_cell.length_c   1.000
_cell.angle_alpha   90.00
_cell.angle_beta   90.00
_cell.angle_gamma   90.00
#
_symmetry.space_group_name_H-M   'P 1'
#
loop_
_entity.id
_entity.type
_entity.pdbx_description
1 polymer ?
#
loop_
_entity_poly.entity_id
_entity_poly.type
_entity_poly.pdbx_seq_one_letter_code
_entity_poly.pdbx_strand_id
1 'polypeptide(L)'
;RLRGDGGGAARELLFQASVPPLGFSTFTVSRLSRGDPRVHPARTPLGAREGDEWGQGRCSTRRCLAPQHVRVLFDPLTGHLKEIQNLDKSISLPVFQSFYWYNASVGNDESPQASGAYIFRPNSSEPVPVSSSKRVSTHLVKNALVQEVHQNFSSWCSQVVRLRAGQPYVELEWTVGPIPVADGWGKEIISRFETTLQTNARFYTDSNGRQILERRSGPARALAVTPPETPVPLAITGLCLVPRRDYRPTWNLSQTEPVAGNYYPVNSRIFIKDKKFQLTVLTDRSQGGSSVFDGSLELMVHRRLLYDDSRGVGEPLVELGADKQGLVVRGRHLVLLDTVESAADRHRLLAQELFMAPYAVLAPGGGPSYRHGQPSLRQFSALRQELPPNVHLLTLTPWDAGTLLLRLEHQFERGESANGSQPVTVDLLNLFSAFTITSVREMSLGADLPLDAISRLVWTPATGPARPRPVPKLDPSRVTLQPMEIRTFLATVQYKVPGAGPGGP
;
A
#
# COMPACT_ATOMS: atom_id res chain seq x y z
N ARG A 1 3.10 1.32 15.82
CA ARG A 1 4.28 1.21 16.72
C ARG A 1 4.85 2.61 16.86
N LEU A 2 4.78 3.23 18.05
CA LEU A 2 5.34 4.57 18.28
C LEU A 2 6.80 4.41 18.74
N ARG A 3 7.68 3.95 17.85
CA ARG A 3 9.12 4.08 18.06
C ARG A 3 9.62 5.12 17.07
N GLY A 4 9.78 6.35 17.55
CA GLY A 4 10.70 7.30 16.93
C GLY A 4 12.15 6.88 17.17
N ASP A 5 13.07 7.68 16.63
CA ASP A 5 14.50 7.40 16.56
C ASP A 5 15.20 7.66 17.91
N GLY A 6 15.05 6.76 18.90
CA GLY A 6 15.89 6.84 20.11
C GLY A 6 15.35 6.31 21.45
N GLY A 7 14.26 5.54 21.50
CA GLY A 7 13.75 5.04 22.79
C GLY A 7 14.52 3.84 23.38
N GLY A 8 15.05 3.95 24.61
CA GLY A 8 15.67 2.85 25.37
C GLY A 8 14.70 1.78 25.91
N ALA A 9 13.50 1.69 25.37
CA ALA A 9 12.47 0.76 25.81
C ALA A 9 12.85 -0.69 25.42
N ALA A 10 13.14 -1.52 26.42
CA ALA A 10 13.55 -2.91 26.21
C ALA A 10 12.42 -3.87 25.78
N ARG A 11 11.16 -3.43 25.84
CA ARG A 11 9.98 -4.27 25.58
C ARG A 11 8.90 -3.49 24.85
N GLU A 12 8.01 -4.22 24.19
CA GLU A 12 6.82 -3.68 23.55
C GLU A 12 5.56 -4.36 24.06
N LEU A 13 4.52 -3.56 24.27
CA LEU A 13 3.18 -4.02 24.59
C LEU A 13 2.36 -4.06 23.30
N LEU A 14 1.77 -5.21 23.00
CA LEU A 14 0.86 -5.40 21.88
C LEU A 14 -0.50 -5.85 22.42
N PHE A 15 -1.58 -5.26 21.90
CA PHE A 15 -2.96 -5.66 22.14
C PHE A 15 -3.80 -5.31 20.91
N GLN A 16 -4.94 -5.99 20.75
CA GLN A 16 -5.89 -5.70 19.69
C GLN A 16 -6.85 -4.60 20.16
N ALA A 17 -7.04 -3.58 19.35
CA ALA A 17 -8.00 -2.50 19.58
C ALA A 17 -9.11 -2.58 18.53
N SER A 18 -10.34 -2.31 18.95
CA SER A 18 -11.48 -2.08 18.05
C SER A 18 -11.93 -0.63 18.22
N VAL A 19 -12.09 0.08 17.10
CA VAL A 19 -12.43 1.51 17.06
C VAL A 19 -13.67 1.67 16.17
N PRO A 20 -14.73 2.37 16.63
CA PRO A 20 -15.89 2.64 15.80
C PRO A 20 -15.55 3.52 14.59
N PRO A 21 -16.37 3.47 13.53
CA PRO A 21 -16.17 4.32 12.36
C PRO A 21 -16.32 5.81 12.73
N LEU A 22 -15.45 6.65 12.16
CA LEU A 22 -15.41 8.10 12.45
C LEU A 22 -15.49 8.39 13.96
N GLY A 23 -14.63 7.72 14.72
CA GLY A 23 -14.78 7.58 16.16
C GLY A 23 -13.47 7.36 16.91
N PHE A 24 -13.57 7.09 18.20
CA PHE A 24 -12.43 6.74 19.05
C PHE A 24 -12.80 5.67 20.08
N SER A 25 -11.77 4.99 20.60
CA SER A 25 -11.83 4.10 21.77
C SER A 25 -10.68 4.44 22.71
N THR A 26 -10.95 4.50 24.02
CA THR A 26 -9.95 4.80 25.05
C THR A 26 -9.55 3.53 25.79
N PHE A 27 -8.25 3.31 25.93
CA PHE A 27 -7.67 2.17 26.66
C PHE A 27 -6.74 2.69 27.77
N THR A 28 -6.74 2.01 28.92
CA THR A 28 -5.86 2.36 30.04
C THR A 28 -4.80 1.28 30.21
N VAL A 29 -3.54 1.70 30.25
CA VAL A 29 -2.40 0.82 30.56
C VAL A 29 -1.88 1.20 31.95
N SER A 30 -1.84 0.24 32.87
CA SER A 30 -1.31 0.44 34.22
C SER A 30 -0.28 -0.62 34.55
N ARG A 31 0.72 -0.26 35.35
CA ARG A 31 1.70 -1.21 35.88
C ARG A 31 1.06 -1.94 37.05
N LEU A 32 1.00 -3.27 36.97
CA LEU A 32 0.55 -4.09 38.09
C LEU A 32 1.69 -4.28 39.12
N SER A 33 1.35 -4.27 40.40
CA SER A 33 2.28 -4.56 41.50
C SER A 33 2.58 -6.07 41.57
N ARG A 34 3.76 -6.44 42.08
CA ARG A 34 4.08 -7.85 42.38
C ARG A 34 3.05 -8.39 43.38
N GLY A 35 2.37 -9.48 43.04
CA GLY A 35 1.34 -10.10 43.88
C GLY A 35 -0.10 -9.69 43.59
N ASP A 36 -0.35 -8.82 42.59
CA ASP A 36 -1.73 -8.54 42.14
C ASP A 36 -2.37 -9.81 41.55
N PRO A 37 -3.59 -10.20 41.96
CA PRO A 37 -4.24 -11.43 41.53
C PRO A 37 -4.52 -11.50 40.01
N ARG A 38 -4.45 -10.37 39.29
CA ARG A 38 -4.51 -10.32 37.82
C ARG A 38 -3.18 -10.64 37.14
N VAL A 39 -2.08 -10.72 37.91
CA VAL A 39 -0.77 -11.13 37.41
C VAL A 39 -0.79 -12.65 37.26
N HIS A 40 -1.20 -13.12 36.09
CA HIS A 40 -0.90 -14.48 35.69
C HIS A 40 0.62 -14.60 35.51
N PRO A 41 1.27 -15.69 36.00
CA PRO A 41 2.68 -15.91 35.72
C PRO A 41 2.87 -15.87 34.20
N ALA A 42 3.79 -15.02 33.75
CA ALA A 42 4.10 -14.93 32.33
C ALA A 42 4.43 -16.33 31.84
N ARG A 43 3.56 -16.92 30.98
CA ARG A 43 3.91 -18.15 30.28
C ARG A 43 5.19 -17.84 29.53
N THR A 44 6.28 -18.48 29.94
CA THR A 44 7.53 -18.48 29.20
C THR A 44 7.17 -18.78 27.75
N PRO A 45 7.56 -17.94 26.77
CA PRO A 45 7.38 -18.30 25.38
C PRO A 45 7.99 -19.69 25.22
N LEU A 46 7.22 -20.65 24.72
CA LEU A 46 7.73 -21.98 24.40
C LEU A 46 8.91 -21.77 23.46
N GLY A 47 10.14 -21.85 24.00
CA GLY A 47 11.34 -21.96 23.20
C GLY A 47 11.15 -23.17 22.31
N ALA A 48 11.20 -22.97 20.99
CA ALA A 48 11.06 -24.03 20.03
C ALA A 48 12.04 -25.17 20.38
N ARG A 49 11.51 -26.32 20.80
CA ARG A 49 12.30 -27.55 20.97
C ARG A 49 12.80 -27.98 19.59
N GLU A 50 14.07 -28.35 19.52
CA GLU A 50 14.68 -28.96 18.34
C GLU A 50 14.13 -30.38 18.14
N GLY A 51 13.74 -30.69 16.90
CA GLY A 51 13.37 -32.03 16.47
C GLY A 51 11.86 -32.24 16.26
N ASP A 52 11.33 -31.77 15.14
CA ASP A 52 10.09 -32.29 14.56
C ASP A 52 10.29 -32.44 13.04
N GLU A 53 10.32 -33.68 12.58
CA GLU A 53 10.43 -34.10 11.18
C GLU A 53 9.09 -34.06 10.44
N TRP A 54 9.19 -34.12 9.11
CA TRP A 54 8.15 -33.86 8.13
C TRP A 54 6.92 -34.76 8.25
N GLY A 55 5.78 -34.14 8.57
CA GLY A 55 4.44 -34.69 8.43
C GLY A 55 3.47 -33.56 8.11
N GLN A 56 2.57 -33.83 7.16
CA GLN A 56 1.61 -32.91 6.55
C GLN A 56 1.04 -31.81 7.49
N GLY A 57 1.26 -30.54 7.12
CA GLY A 57 0.32 -29.46 7.44
C GLY A 57 0.50 -28.62 8.71
N ARG A 58 1.47 -28.88 9.62
CA ARG A 58 1.66 -28.04 10.83
C ARG A 58 2.89 -27.12 10.77
N CYS A 59 2.66 -25.82 11.05
CA CYS A 59 3.70 -24.79 11.14
C CYS A 59 4.39 -24.81 12.52
N SER A 60 5.11 -25.89 12.84
CA SER A 60 5.76 -26.08 14.16
C SER A 60 7.22 -25.65 14.22
N THR A 61 7.89 -25.41 13.08
CA THR A 61 9.34 -25.13 13.07
C THR A 61 9.66 -23.63 13.01
N ARG A 62 10.95 -23.28 13.18
CA ARG A 62 11.49 -21.91 13.01
C ARG A 62 11.29 -21.31 11.61
N ARG A 63 10.63 -22.03 10.70
CA ARG A 63 10.77 -21.89 9.24
C ARG A 63 9.50 -21.42 8.53
N CYS A 64 8.46 -21.09 9.30
CA CYS A 64 7.20 -20.57 8.77
C CYS A 64 6.52 -19.65 9.77
N LEU A 65 5.71 -18.72 9.25
CA LEU A 65 4.76 -17.90 10.01
C LEU A 65 3.36 -18.30 9.56
N ALA A 66 2.41 -18.48 10.48
CA ALA A 66 1.01 -18.82 10.15
C ALA A 66 0.06 -18.42 11.28
N PRO A 67 -0.41 -17.15 11.36
CA PRO A 67 -1.29 -16.74 12.44
C PRO A 67 -2.75 -17.11 12.23
N GLN A 68 -3.26 -17.18 10.99
CA GLN A 68 -4.63 -17.62 10.63
C GLN A 68 -4.85 -17.70 9.10
N HIS A 69 -4.75 -16.55 8.41
CA HIS A 69 -5.19 -16.39 7.00
C HIS A 69 -4.08 -16.58 5.97
N VAL A 70 -2.85 -16.24 6.36
CA VAL A 70 -1.68 -16.28 5.47
C VAL A 70 -0.59 -17.12 6.13
N ARG A 71 0.13 -17.88 5.31
CA ARG A 71 1.36 -18.56 5.71
C ARG A 71 2.53 -18.08 4.86
N VAL A 72 3.68 -17.85 5.49
CA VAL A 72 4.92 -17.51 4.78
C VAL A 72 5.97 -18.57 5.12
N LEU A 73 6.64 -19.08 4.11
CA LEU A 73 7.75 -20.03 4.24
C LEU A 73 9.07 -19.34 3.92
N PHE A 74 10.12 -19.73 4.64
CA PHE A 74 11.48 -19.21 4.44
C PHE A 74 12.41 -20.33 4.01
N ASP A 75 13.34 -20.00 3.14
CA ASP A 75 14.40 -20.93 2.75
C ASP A 75 15.38 -21.15 3.93
N PRO A 76 15.62 -22.39 4.36
CA PRO A 76 16.44 -22.67 5.55
C PRO A 76 17.94 -22.45 5.32
N LEU A 77 18.40 -22.48 4.08
CA LEU A 77 19.80 -22.30 3.72
C LEU A 77 20.13 -20.81 3.63
N THR A 78 19.25 -20.05 2.98
CA THR A 78 19.49 -18.64 2.64
C THR A 78 18.78 -17.64 3.56
N GLY A 79 17.73 -18.03 4.29
CA GLY A 79 16.95 -17.14 5.16
C GLY A 79 15.96 -16.21 4.43
N HIS A 80 15.85 -16.31 3.10
CA HIS A 80 14.93 -15.50 2.31
C HIS A 80 13.50 -16.01 2.39
N LEU A 81 12.54 -15.13 2.09
CA LEU A 81 11.16 -15.52 1.81
C LEU A 81 11.16 -16.44 0.58
N LYS A 82 10.46 -17.57 0.67
CA LYS A 82 10.41 -18.62 -0.35
C LYS A 82 9.02 -18.80 -0.95
N GLU A 83 7.98 -18.68 -0.13
CA GLU A 83 6.60 -18.93 -0.56
C GLU A 83 5.61 -18.15 0.31
N ILE A 84 4.55 -17.66 -0.32
CA ILE A 84 3.38 -17.10 0.36
C ILE A 84 2.19 -18.01 0.06
N GLN A 85 1.41 -18.35 1.08
CA GLN A 85 0.16 -19.11 0.96
C GLN A 85 -0.99 -18.30 1.52
N ASN A 86 -2.06 -18.18 0.75
CA ASN A 86 -3.34 -17.69 1.23
C ASN A 86 -4.18 -18.91 1.65
N LEU A 87 -4.33 -19.09 2.96
CA LEU A 87 -4.94 -20.26 3.57
C LEU A 87 -6.46 -20.26 3.41
N ASP A 88 -7.09 -19.09 3.41
CA ASP A 88 -8.55 -18.97 3.20
C ASP A 88 -8.96 -19.53 1.83
N LYS A 89 -8.09 -19.40 0.84
CA LYS A 89 -8.33 -19.82 -0.54
C LYS A 89 -7.57 -21.07 -0.96
N SER A 90 -6.73 -21.61 -0.08
CA SER A 90 -5.87 -22.76 -0.38
C SER A 90 -5.00 -22.55 -1.63
N ILE A 91 -4.47 -21.34 -1.83
CA ILE A 91 -3.55 -21.02 -2.93
C ILE A 91 -2.15 -20.70 -2.38
N SER A 92 -1.13 -21.00 -3.18
CA SER A 92 0.28 -20.79 -2.85
C SER A 92 1.03 -20.24 -4.05
N LEU A 93 2.01 -19.38 -3.79
CA LEU A 93 2.89 -18.83 -4.80
C LEU A 93 4.33 -18.84 -4.29
N PRO A 94 5.26 -19.50 -5.00
CA PRO A 94 6.69 -19.30 -4.78
C PRO A 94 7.05 -17.83 -5.02
N VAL A 95 7.64 -17.20 -4.02
CA VAL A 95 8.05 -15.79 -4.06
C VAL A 95 9.43 -15.71 -3.44
N PHE A 96 10.40 -15.18 -4.19
CA PHE A 96 11.68 -14.75 -3.65
C PHE A 96 11.65 -13.24 -3.48
N GLN A 97 12.07 -12.74 -2.31
CA GLN A 97 12.18 -11.31 -2.06
C GLN A 97 13.56 -10.98 -1.48
N SER A 98 14.20 -9.96 -2.04
CA SER A 98 15.47 -9.44 -1.53
C SER A 98 15.66 -7.96 -1.87
N PHE A 99 16.72 -7.36 -1.33
CA PHE A 99 17.11 -5.98 -1.60
C PHE A 99 18.30 -5.92 -2.56
N TYR A 100 18.19 -5.02 -3.52
CA TYR A 100 19.24 -4.72 -4.48
C TYR A 100 19.43 -3.21 -4.58
N TRP A 101 20.43 -2.76 -5.33
CA TRP A 101 20.58 -1.36 -5.67
C TRP A 101 21.07 -1.20 -7.10
N TYR A 102 20.55 -0.18 -7.79
CA TYR A 102 21.14 0.28 -9.04
C TYR A 102 22.25 1.28 -8.73
N ASN A 103 23.36 1.15 -9.47
CA ASN A 103 24.44 2.12 -9.42
C ASN A 103 24.03 3.37 -10.21
N ALA A 104 24.02 4.52 -9.54
CA ALA A 104 23.64 5.79 -10.12
C ALA A 104 24.67 6.24 -11.16
N SER A 105 24.20 6.59 -12.36
CA SER A 105 25.07 7.15 -13.39
C SER A 105 25.57 8.54 -13.02
N VAL A 106 26.81 8.81 -13.39
CA VAL A 106 27.47 10.13 -13.26
C VAL A 106 27.65 10.81 -14.62
N GLY A 107 27.02 10.25 -15.67
CA GLY A 107 27.33 10.55 -17.06
C GLY A 107 28.31 9.55 -17.67
N ASN A 108 28.37 9.53 -19.00
CA ASN A 108 29.30 8.75 -19.81
C ASN A 108 29.53 9.46 -21.15
N ASP A 109 30.36 8.87 -22.02
CA ASP A 109 30.71 9.46 -23.33
C ASP A 109 29.50 9.65 -24.26
N GLU A 110 28.44 8.85 -24.08
CA GLU A 110 27.20 8.95 -24.86
C GLU A 110 26.31 10.09 -24.36
N SER A 111 26.29 10.34 -23.04
CA SER A 111 25.47 11.38 -22.43
C SER A 111 26.02 11.81 -21.08
N PRO A 112 26.20 13.12 -20.84
CA PRO A 112 26.65 13.65 -19.56
C PRO A 112 25.59 13.58 -18.45
N GLN A 113 24.39 13.04 -18.74
CA GLN A 113 23.28 13.01 -17.80
C GLN A 113 23.59 12.13 -16.58
N ALA A 114 23.71 12.72 -15.38
CA ALA A 114 23.76 11.96 -14.13
C ALA A 114 22.35 11.54 -13.64
N SER A 115 22.30 10.56 -12.74
CA SER A 115 21.12 10.30 -11.91
C SER A 115 21.07 11.33 -10.77
N GLY A 116 19.89 11.83 -10.42
CA GLY A 116 19.71 12.88 -9.41
C GLY A 116 18.30 12.93 -8.85
N ALA A 117 17.91 14.08 -8.29
CA ALA A 117 16.63 14.24 -7.62
C ALA A 117 15.42 13.89 -8.52
N TYR A 118 15.50 14.24 -9.81
CA TYR A 118 14.42 14.06 -10.79
C TYR A 118 14.65 12.83 -11.66
N ILE A 119 15.90 12.61 -12.07
CA ILE A 119 16.24 11.59 -13.07
C ILE A 119 16.75 10.33 -12.37
N PHE A 120 16.15 9.21 -12.74
CA PHE A 120 16.69 7.87 -12.49
C PHE A 120 17.43 7.42 -13.74
N ARG A 121 18.77 7.31 -13.67
CA ARG A 121 19.61 6.78 -14.74
C ARG A 121 20.59 5.75 -14.16
N PRO A 122 20.27 4.45 -14.21
CA PRO A 122 21.17 3.42 -13.73
C PRO A 122 22.31 3.17 -14.73
N ASN A 123 23.53 2.93 -14.25
CA ASN A 123 24.68 2.56 -15.10
C ASN A 123 24.55 1.19 -15.77
N SER A 124 23.69 0.32 -15.25
CA SER A 124 23.48 -1.05 -15.71
C SER A 124 22.03 -1.46 -15.51
N SER A 125 21.54 -2.35 -16.38
CA SER A 125 20.22 -2.96 -16.20
C SER A 125 20.19 -4.03 -15.10
N GLU A 126 21.35 -4.57 -14.75
CA GLU A 126 21.51 -5.55 -13.67
C GLU A 126 21.83 -4.82 -12.36
N PRO A 127 20.96 -4.89 -11.33
CA PRO A 127 21.26 -4.29 -10.05
C PRO A 127 22.19 -5.19 -9.21
N VAL A 128 22.83 -4.58 -8.22
CA VAL A 128 23.75 -5.27 -7.30
C VAL A 128 23.00 -5.66 -6.03
N PRO A 129 23.10 -6.91 -5.54
CA PRO A 129 22.47 -7.30 -4.28
C PRO A 129 23.04 -6.50 -3.09
N VAL A 130 22.18 -6.10 -2.16
CA VAL A 130 22.59 -5.39 -0.94
C VAL A 130 23.36 -6.32 0.01
N SER A 131 22.98 -7.59 0.06
CA SER A 131 23.70 -8.61 0.82
C SER A 131 24.90 -9.12 0.03
N SER A 132 26.09 -9.07 0.64
CA SER A 132 27.29 -9.70 0.10
C SER A 132 27.31 -11.23 0.31
N SER A 133 26.44 -11.74 1.17
CA SER A 133 26.27 -13.16 1.46
C SER A 133 25.02 -13.71 0.79
N LYS A 134 25.08 -14.96 0.31
CA LYS A 134 23.88 -15.69 -0.14
C LYS A 134 22.92 -16.03 1.00
N ARG A 135 23.37 -15.93 2.25
CA ARG A 135 22.60 -16.18 3.47
C ARG A 135 22.35 -14.87 4.22
N VAL A 136 21.08 -14.61 4.50
CA VAL A 136 20.57 -13.52 5.32
C VAL A 136 20.41 -14.02 6.76
N SER A 137 20.89 -13.23 7.72
CA SER A 137 20.74 -13.58 9.13
C SER A 137 19.28 -13.40 9.55
N THR A 138 18.71 -14.40 10.24
CA THR A 138 17.31 -14.39 10.64
C THR A 138 17.12 -14.60 12.14
N HIS A 139 16.21 -13.84 12.74
CA HIS A 139 15.75 -14.01 14.11
C HIS A 139 14.22 -14.14 14.17
N LEU A 140 13.71 -15.13 14.90
CA LEU A 140 12.29 -15.45 14.94
C LEU A 140 11.65 -14.99 16.25
N VAL A 141 10.50 -14.31 16.14
CA VAL A 141 9.63 -13.96 17.26
C VAL A 141 8.26 -14.56 17.01
N LYS A 142 7.74 -15.39 17.92
CA LYS A 142 6.38 -15.94 17.84
C LYS A 142 5.64 -15.74 19.16
N ASN A 143 4.47 -15.12 19.10
CA ASN A 143 3.51 -15.08 20.20
C ASN A 143 2.07 -15.15 19.65
N ALA A 144 1.08 -15.06 20.53
CA ALA A 144 -0.33 -15.24 20.16
C ALA A 144 -0.87 -14.12 19.23
N LEU A 145 -0.31 -12.91 19.29
CA LEU A 145 -0.79 -11.74 18.53
C LEU A 145 0.02 -11.50 17.25
N VAL A 146 1.30 -11.87 17.25
CA VAL A 146 2.21 -11.60 16.14
C VAL A 146 3.26 -12.70 16.00
N GLN A 147 3.58 -13.02 14.75
CA GLN A 147 4.72 -13.84 14.37
C GLN A 147 5.60 -13.03 13.41
N GLU A 148 6.90 -12.99 13.67
CA GLU A 148 7.87 -12.16 12.93
C GLU A 148 9.14 -12.94 12.60
N VAL A 149 9.66 -12.75 11.40
CA VAL A 149 11.06 -13.05 11.05
C VAL A 149 11.78 -11.74 10.80
N HIS A 150 12.81 -11.48 11.59
CA HIS A 150 13.72 -10.35 11.42
C HIS A 150 14.85 -10.80 10.50
N GLN A 151 15.03 -10.12 9.38
CA GLN A 151 16.02 -10.40 8.35
C GLN A 151 17.04 -9.26 8.33
N ASN A 152 18.33 -9.60 8.38
CA ASN A 152 19.42 -8.64 8.27
C ASN A 152 20.23 -8.92 6.99
N PHE A 153 20.13 -8.02 6.01
CA PHE A 153 20.78 -8.15 4.70
C PHE A 153 22.17 -7.51 4.69
N SER A 154 22.35 -6.40 5.42
CA SER A 154 23.63 -5.70 5.59
C SER A 154 23.60 -4.83 6.84
N SER A 155 24.73 -4.24 7.23
CA SER A 155 24.79 -3.30 8.37
C SER A 155 23.87 -2.08 8.24
N TRP A 156 23.35 -1.79 7.04
CA TRP A 156 22.52 -0.63 6.71
C TRP A 156 21.19 -1.01 6.05
N CYS A 157 20.84 -2.30 5.98
CA CYS A 157 19.58 -2.77 5.39
C CYS A 157 19.02 -3.99 6.13
N SER A 158 17.83 -3.83 6.69
CA SER A 158 17.12 -4.88 7.41
C SER A 158 15.61 -4.84 7.16
N GLN A 159 14.95 -5.96 7.40
CA GLN A 159 13.50 -6.11 7.23
C GLN A 159 12.90 -6.94 8.37
N VAL A 160 11.67 -6.63 8.76
CA VAL A 160 10.85 -7.50 9.60
C VAL A 160 9.68 -8.00 8.75
N VAL A 161 9.65 -9.32 8.49
CA VAL A 161 8.50 -10.00 7.90
C VAL A 161 7.54 -10.35 9.02
N ARG A 162 6.35 -9.77 9.01
CA ARG A 162 5.41 -9.82 10.12
C ARG A 162 4.04 -10.31 9.67
N LEU A 163 3.50 -11.28 10.38
CA LEU A 163 2.11 -11.69 10.28
C LEU A 163 1.40 -11.40 11.62
N ARG A 164 0.36 -10.58 11.58
CA ARG A 164 -0.48 -10.27 12.74
C ARG A 164 -1.71 -11.19 12.75
N ALA A 165 -2.18 -11.55 13.94
CA ALA A 165 -3.43 -12.29 14.09
C ALA A 165 -4.60 -11.55 13.43
N GLY A 166 -5.48 -12.28 12.73
CA GLY A 166 -6.63 -11.74 12.01
C GLY A 166 -6.33 -10.93 10.74
N GLN A 167 -5.06 -10.73 10.35
CA GLN A 167 -4.72 -9.94 9.16
C GLN A 167 -4.43 -10.85 7.95
N PRO A 168 -5.02 -10.60 6.77
CA PRO A 168 -4.91 -11.45 5.58
C PRO A 168 -3.75 -11.04 4.64
N TYR A 169 -2.67 -10.49 5.18
CA TYR A 169 -1.51 -10.01 4.40
C TYR A 169 -0.19 -10.23 5.13
N VAL A 170 0.91 -10.15 4.39
CA VAL A 170 2.27 -10.13 4.93
C VAL A 170 2.73 -8.67 5.06
N GLU A 171 3.12 -8.24 6.25
CA GLU A 171 3.71 -6.91 6.47
C GLU A 171 5.24 -7.02 6.37
N LEU A 172 5.86 -6.27 5.46
CA LEU A 172 7.31 -6.14 5.33
C LEU A 172 7.71 -4.73 5.80
N GLU A 173 8.19 -4.62 7.02
CA GLU A 173 8.74 -3.36 7.56
C GLU A 173 10.24 -3.32 7.26
N TRP A 174 10.66 -2.45 6.35
CA TRP A 174 12.06 -2.31 5.94
C TRP A 174 12.69 -1.08 6.59
N THR A 175 13.98 -1.17 6.91
CA THR A 175 14.80 -0.04 7.38
C THR A 175 16.08 -0.02 6.54
N VAL A 176 16.27 1.09 5.80
CA VAL A 176 17.39 1.28 4.86
C VAL A 176 18.11 2.57 5.20
N GLY A 177 19.41 2.47 5.39
CA GLY A 177 20.33 3.58 5.65
C GLY A 177 21.12 3.42 6.95
N PRO A 178 22.20 4.19 7.14
CA PRO A 178 22.77 5.15 6.18
C PRO A 178 23.33 4.45 4.94
N ILE A 179 22.91 4.88 3.74
CA ILE A 179 23.39 4.27 2.50
C ILE A 179 24.88 4.59 2.34
N PRO A 180 25.78 3.60 2.26
CA PRO A 180 27.21 3.86 2.14
C PRO A 180 27.55 4.40 0.76
N VAL A 181 28.32 5.48 0.71
CA VAL A 181 28.78 6.13 -0.53
C VAL A 181 30.28 6.49 -0.47
N ALA A 182 30.99 6.00 0.55
CA ALA A 182 32.43 6.20 0.71
C ALA A 182 33.25 5.51 -0.40
N ASP A 183 32.62 4.59 -1.13
CA ASP A 183 33.13 3.95 -2.34
C ASP A 183 32.99 4.82 -3.60
N GLY A 184 32.45 6.04 -3.48
CA GLY A 184 32.27 6.98 -4.60
C GLY A 184 31.05 6.69 -5.47
N TRP A 185 30.19 5.75 -5.09
CA TRP A 185 29.03 5.34 -5.90
C TRP A 185 27.71 5.74 -5.25
N GLY A 186 26.89 6.50 -5.98
CA GLY A 186 25.49 6.72 -5.65
C GLY A 186 24.67 5.44 -5.80
N LYS A 187 23.70 5.21 -4.91
CA LYS A 187 22.94 3.95 -4.85
C LYS A 187 21.44 4.22 -4.76
N GLU A 188 20.69 3.45 -5.53
CA GLU A 188 19.22 3.51 -5.59
C GLU A 188 18.66 2.15 -5.22
N ILE A 189 18.14 2.05 -3.99
CA ILE A 189 17.87 0.79 -3.31
C ILE A 189 16.45 0.34 -3.65
N ILE A 190 16.31 -0.92 -4.05
CA ILE A 190 15.05 -1.53 -4.43
C ILE A 190 14.74 -2.74 -3.54
N SER A 191 13.46 -2.91 -3.22
CA SER A 191 12.89 -4.19 -2.77
C SER A 191 12.31 -4.89 -3.99
N ARG A 192 12.83 -6.07 -4.33
CA ARG A 192 12.43 -6.83 -5.52
C ARG A 192 11.81 -8.16 -5.13
N PHE A 193 10.69 -8.48 -5.78
CA PHE A 193 9.96 -9.73 -5.70
C PHE A 193 10.11 -10.47 -7.02
N GLU A 194 10.38 -11.77 -6.95
CA GLU A 194 10.48 -12.67 -8.09
C GLU A 194 9.52 -13.84 -7.87
N THR A 195 8.70 -14.14 -8.87
CA THR A 195 7.64 -15.14 -8.78
C THR A 195 7.59 -16.01 -10.03
N THR A 196 6.78 -17.07 -9.97
CA THR A 196 6.50 -17.93 -11.13
C THR A 196 5.31 -17.45 -11.97
N LEU A 197 4.75 -16.27 -11.70
CA LEU A 197 3.59 -15.75 -12.43
C LEU A 197 3.94 -15.44 -13.89
N GLN A 198 3.09 -15.90 -14.81
CA GLN A 198 3.19 -15.64 -16.25
C GLN A 198 2.49 -14.30 -16.57
N THR A 199 3.19 -13.20 -16.32
CA THR A 199 2.61 -11.85 -16.38
C THR A 199 2.44 -11.31 -17.80
N ASN A 200 3.10 -11.94 -18.77
CA ASN A 200 3.13 -11.53 -20.16
C ASN A 200 3.52 -10.05 -20.32
N ALA A 201 4.56 -9.63 -19.58
CA ALA A 201 5.07 -8.26 -19.58
C ALA A 201 4.07 -7.19 -19.13
N ARG A 202 3.07 -7.55 -18.32
CA ARG A 202 2.07 -6.62 -17.78
C ARG A 202 2.20 -6.49 -16.28
N PHE A 203 2.09 -5.26 -15.81
CA PHE A 203 1.95 -4.94 -14.40
C PHE A 203 1.03 -3.73 -14.27
N TYR A 204 0.61 -3.45 -13.05
CA TYR A 204 -0.45 -2.49 -12.79
C TYR A 204 -0.04 -1.57 -11.66
N THR A 205 -0.15 -0.27 -11.86
CA THR A 205 0.14 0.75 -10.84
C THR A 205 -1.08 1.64 -10.67
N ASP A 206 -1.29 2.16 -9.48
CA ASP A 206 -2.32 3.18 -9.29
C ASP A 206 -1.96 4.53 -9.96
N SER A 207 -2.97 5.36 -10.13
CA SER A 207 -2.87 6.78 -10.46
C SER A 207 -3.41 7.57 -9.27
N ASN A 208 -2.49 8.20 -8.53
CA ASN A 208 -2.80 9.02 -7.36
C ASN A 208 -3.68 8.30 -6.32
N GLY A 209 -3.45 7.01 -6.10
CA GLY A 209 -4.19 6.17 -5.16
C GLY A 209 -5.57 5.70 -5.64
N ARG A 210 -5.97 6.05 -6.88
CA ARG A 210 -7.31 5.79 -7.43
C ARG A 210 -7.30 4.76 -8.56
N GLN A 211 -7.28 5.21 -9.80
CA GLN A 211 -7.43 4.34 -10.98
C GLN A 211 -6.22 3.42 -11.12
N ILE A 212 -6.42 2.21 -11.63
CA ILE A 212 -5.37 1.26 -11.92
C ILE A 212 -5.05 1.34 -13.40
N LEU A 213 -3.78 1.64 -13.68
CA LEU A 213 -3.27 1.74 -15.04
C LEU A 213 -2.48 0.49 -15.38
N GLU A 214 -2.85 -0.17 -16.48
CA GLU A 214 -2.04 -1.23 -17.08
C GLU A 214 -0.75 -0.61 -17.65
N ARG A 215 0.38 -1.20 -17.27
CA ARG A 215 1.72 -0.87 -17.75
C ARG A 215 2.30 -2.08 -18.48
N ARG A 216 3.26 -1.82 -19.37
CA ARG A 216 3.96 -2.85 -20.16
C ARG A 216 5.44 -2.58 -20.21
N SER A 217 6.25 -3.53 -19.73
CA SER A 217 7.70 -3.44 -19.57
C SER A 217 8.43 -4.65 -20.17
N GLY A 218 9.72 -4.50 -20.50
CA GLY A 218 10.63 -5.59 -20.88
C GLY A 218 12.07 -5.32 -20.43
N PRO A 219 12.89 -6.39 -20.28
CA PRO A 219 13.67 -6.85 -21.43
C PRO A 219 13.31 -8.28 -21.85
N ALA A 220 13.66 -8.63 -23.09
CA ALA A 220 13.69 -10.01 -23.52
C ALA A 220 14.89 -10.70 -22.85
N ARG A 221 14.65 -11.74 -22.06
CA ARG A 221 15.64 -12.82 -22.02
C ARG A 221 15.61 -13.41 -23.43
N ALA A 222 16.62 -13.11 -24.24
CA ALA A 222 16.85 -13.83 -25.48
C ALA A 222 17.07 -15.29 -25.07
N LEU A 223 16.02 -16.12 -25.17
CA LEU A 223 16.26 -17.53 -25.38
C LEU A 223 17.00 -17.58 -26.71
N ALA A 224 18.31 -17.84 -26.66
CA ALA A 224 19.08 -18.19 -27.83
C ALA A 224 18.46 -19.46 -28.41
N VAL A 225 17.48 -19.29 -29.30
CA VAL A 225 17.03 -20.35 -30.18
C VAL A 225 18.05 -20.37 -31.30
N THR A 226 19.00 -21.29 -31.23
CA THR A 226 19.80 -21.68 -32.38
C THR A 226 18.83 -22.01 -33.53
N PRO A 227 19.01 -21.45 -34.74
CA PRO A 227 18.13 -21.78 -35.85
C PRO A 227 18.17 -23.29 -36.13
N PRO A 228 17.05 -23.95 -36.43
CA PRO A 228 17.10 -25.27 -37.00
C PRO A 228 17.78 -25.17 -38.38
N GLU A 229 18.82 -25.96 -38.59
CA GLU A 229 19.34 -26.26 -39.92
C GLU A 229 18.30 -27.09 -40.67
N THR A 230 17.27 -26.46 -41.24
CA THR A 230 16.50 -26.94 -42.41
C THR A 230 15.31 -26.01 -42.70
N PRO A 231 15.09 -25.63 -43.97
CA PRO A 231 13.92 -24.86 -44.37
C PRO A 231 12.69 -25.77 -44.48
N VAL A 232 11.63 -25.49 -43.73
CA VAL A 232 10.30 -26.13 -43.86
C VAL A 232 9.31 -25.11 -44.45
N PRO A 233 8.41 -25.48 -45.39
CA PRO A 233 7.59 -24.52 -46.12
C PRO A 233 6.48 -23.89 -45.26
N LEU A 234 6.16 -22.62 -45.55
CA LEU A 234 5.08 -21.86 -44.92
C LEU A 234 3.70 -22.50 -45.16
N ALA A 235 2.99 -22.80 -44.08
CA ALA A 235 1.53 -22.90 -44.06
C ALA A 235 0.97 -22.17 -42.82
N ILE A 236 -0.02 -21.33 -43.08
CA ILE A 236 -0.64 -20.34 -42.18
C ILE A 236 -1.36 -21.03 -41.01
N THR A 237 -1.09 -20.62 -39.76
CA THR A 237 -2.10 -20.57 -38.67
C THR A 237 -1.62 -19.69 -37.51
N GLY A 238 -2.38 -18.62 -37.24
CA GLY A 238 -2.38 -17.92 -35.95
C GLY A 238 -1.15 -17.06 -35.64
N LEU A 239 -1.14 -15.81 -36.10
CA LEU A 239 -0.36 -14.74 -35.46
C LEU A 239 -0.82 -14.62 -34.00
N CYS A 240 -0.13 -15.32 -33.10
CA CYS A 240 -0.17 -15.02 -31.68
C CYS A 240 0.39 -13.61 -31.55
N LEU A 241 -0.48 -12.61 -31.37
CA LEU A 241 -0.09 -11.24 -31.08
C LEU A 241 0.62 -11.23 -29.73
N VAL A 242 1.93 -11.44 -29.74
CA VAL A 242 2.78 -11.28 -28.56
C VAL A 242 2.59 -9.84 -28.08
N PRO A 243 2.20 -9.60 -26.81
CA PRO A 243 2.05 -8.25 -26.29
C PRO A 243 3.34 -7.45 -26.48
N ARG A 244 3.25 -6.25 -27.07
CA ARG A 244 4.41 -5.36 -27.23
C ARG A 244 4.93 -4.94 -25.85
N ARG A 245 6.17 -5.34 -25.53
CA ARG A 245 6.99 -4.89 -24.40
C ARG A 245 7.45 -3.44 -24.63
N ASP A 246 7.91 -2.76 -23.58
CA ASP A 246 8.45 -1.38 -23.67
C ASP A 246 7.55 -0.47 -24.50
N TYR A 247 6.29 -0.36 -24.06
CA TYR A 247 5.22 0.16 -24.91
C TYR A 247 4.76 1.55 -24.48
N ARG A 248 4.38 2.34 -25.48
CA ARG A 248 3.70 3.63 -25.31
C ARG A 248 2.46 3.65 -26.22
N PRO A 249 1.30 4.07 -25.70
CA PRO A 249 0.06 4.05 -26.47
C PRO A 249 0.00 5.13 -27.56
N THR A 250 0.74 6.22 -27.40
CA THR A 250 0.60 7.43 -28.22
C THR A 250 1.77 7.68 -29.18
N TRP A 251 2.88 6.94 -29.08
CA TRP A 251 4.00 7.01 -30.02
C TRP A 251 4.78 5.69 -30.07
N ASN A 252 5.60 5.52 -31.12
CA ASN A 252 6.53 4.40 -31.21
C ASN A 252 7.78 4.68 -30.35
N LEU A 253 7.96 3.92 -29.27
CA LEU A 253 9.11 4.08 -28.38
C LEU A 253 10.40 3.60 -29.04
N SER A 254 11.43 4.46 -29.07
CA SER A 254 12.81 4.05 -29.23
C SER A 254 13.38 3.80 -27.83
N GLN A 255 13.67 2.54 -27.50
CA GLN A 255 14.12 2.17 -26.17
C GLN A 255 15.60 2.51 -25.99
N THR A 256 15.91 3.37 -25.02
CA THR A 256 17.26 3.80 -24.65
C THR A 256 17.56 3.55 -23.18
N GLU A 257 16.53 3.42 -22.34
CA GLU A 257 16.63 3.27 -20.89
C GLU A 257 15.73 2.11 -20.44
N PRO A 258 16.17 0.85 -20.60
CA PRO A 258 15.33 -0.35 -20.43
C PRO A 258 14.80 -0.54 -19.00
N VAL A 259 15.50 0.00 -18.00
CA VAL A 259 15.04 -0.01 -16.60
C VAL A 259 14.27 1.27 -16.31
N ALA A 260 14.92 2.43 -16.39
CA ALA A 260 14.32 3.69 -15.95
C ALA A 260 13.06 4.08 -16.76
N GLY A 261 13.04 3.79 -18.05
CA GLY A 261 11.87 4.00 -18.91
C GLY A 261 10.64 3.16 -18.52
N ASN A 262 10.80 2.17 -17.65
CA ASN A 262 9.73 1.30 -17.18
C ASN A 262 9.36 1.53 -15.71
N TYR A 263 9.92 2.54 -15.05
CA TYR A 263 9.51 2.95 -13.71
C TYR A 263 8.29 3.88 -13.76
N TYR A 264 7.33 3.63 -12.87
CA TYR A 264 6.12 4.42 -12.72
C TYR A 264 5.89 4.83 -11.26
N PRO A 265 5.18 5.94 -11.02
CA PRO A 265 4.74 6.28 -9.67
C PRO A 265 3.80 5.22 -9.10
N VAL A 266 4.02 4.89 -7.83
CA VAL A 266 3.17 4.02 -7.02
C VAL A 266 2.82 4.79 -5.75
N ASN A 267 1.61 5.35 -5.67
CA ASN A 267 1.19 6.12 -4.50
C ASN A 267 0.53 5.26 -3.42
N SER A 268 -0.05 4.13 -3.80
CA SER A 268 -0.74 3.22 -2.88
C SER A 268 -0.47 1.74 -3.16
N ARG A 269 -0.33 1.35 -4.43
CA ARG A 269 -0.23 -0.07 -4.80
C ARG A 269 0.33 -0.32 -6.19
N ILE A 270 1.01 -1.44 -6.30
CA ILE A 270 1.48 -2.05 -7.54
C ILE A 270 1.15 -3.55 -7.50
N PHE A 271 0.81 -4.15 -8.64
CA PHE A 271 0.60 -5.60 -8.70
C PHE A 271 0.95 -6.21 -10.05
N ILE A 272 1.21 -7.51 -10.01
CA ILE A 272 1.35 -8.39 -11.16
C ILE A 272 0.36 -9.54 -11.04
N LYS A 273 -0.11 -10.06 -12.18
CA LYS A 273 -1.04 -11.18 -12.22
C LYS A 273 -0.84 -12.05 -13.45
N ASP A 274 -1.23 -13.31 -13.33
CA ASP A 274 -1.45 -14.20 -14.47
C ASP A 274 -2.96 -14.40 -14.70
N LYS A 275 -3.37 -15.56 -15.24
CA LYS A 275 -4.79 -15.87 -15.46
C LYS A 275 -5.59 -16.17 -14.19
N LYS A 276 -4.93 -16.54 -13.09
CA LYS A 276 -5.57 -17.05 -11.87
C LYS A 276 -5.17 -16.28 -10.63
N PHE A 277 -3.90 -15.92 -10.50
CA PHE A 277 -3.34 -15.37 -9.27
C PHE A 277 -2.81 -13.97 -9.48
N GLN A 278 -2.89 -13.16 -8.42
CA GLN A 278 -2.37 -11.81 -8.36
C GLN A 278 -1.51 -11.65 -7.10
N LEU A 279 -0.30 -11.13 -7.27
CA LEU A 279 0.54 -10.64 -6.18
C LEU A 279 0.44 -9.11 -6.15
N THR A 280 -0.06 -8.56 -5.05
CA THR A 280 -0.21 -7.12 -4.84
C THR A 280 0.71 -6.65 -3.72
N VAL A 281 1.37 -5.51 -3.93
CA VAL A 281 2.16 -4.82 -2.92
C VAL A 281 1.56 -3.43 -2.69
N LEU A 282 1.10 -3.18 -1.47
CA LEU A 282 0.66 -1.85 -1.01
C LEU A 282 1.85 -1.10 -0.42
N THR A 283 1.91 0.21 -0.65
CA THR A 283 2.96 1.09 -0.14
C THR A 283 2.41 2.04 0.92
N ASP A 284 3.21 2.33 1.95
CA ASP A 284 2.87 3.33 2.97
C ASP A 284 3.20 4.77 2.57
N ARG A 285 3.78 4.95 1.38
CA ARG A 285 4.19 6.23 0.78
C ARG A 285 4.34 6.11 -0.73
N SER A 286 4.52 7.24 -1.41
CA SER A 286 4.88 7.29 -2.82
C SER A 286 6.26 6.70 -3.07
N GLN A 287 6.34 5.81 -4.05
CA GLN A 287 7.58 5.17 -4.50
C GLN A 287 7.62 5.06 -6.03
N GLY A 288 8.81 4.89 -6.60
CA GLY A 288 8.94 4.41 -7.98
C GLY A 288 8.86 2.89 -8.00
N GLY A 289 8.08 2.31 -8.91
CA GLY A 289 7.96 0.87 -9.04
C GLY A 289 7.89 0.39 -10.48
N SER A 290 8.25 -0.87 -10.70
CA SER A 290 8.30 -1.49 -12.02
C SER A 290 8.10 -3.02 -11.95
N SER A 291 8.01 -3.65 -13.12
CA SER A 291 8.13 -5.08 -13.33
C SER A 291 9.15 -5.28 -14.44
N VAL A 292 10.44 -5.33 -14.11
CA VAL A 292 11.50 -5.26 -15.13
C VAL A 292 11.53 -6.54 -15.99
N PHE A 293 11.30 -7.72 -15.43
CA PHE A 293 11.14 -8.98 -16.17
C PHE A 293 9.85 -9.72 -15.79
N ASP A 294 9.46 -10.71 -16.60
CA ASP A 294 8.20 -11.46 -16.39
C ASP A 294 8.17 -12.14 -15.01
N GLY A 295 7.06 -11.96 -14.29
CA GLY A 295 6.91 -12.49 -12.92
C GLY A 295 7.65 -11.70 -11.84
N SER A 296 8.32 -10.59 -12.17
CA SER A 296 8.98 -9.71 -11.20
C SER A 296 8.14 -8.48 -10.84
N LEU A 297 8.41 -7.92 -9.67
CA LEU A 297 7.88 -6.65 -9.23
C LEU A 297 8.93 -5.98 -8.33
N GLU A 298 9.21 -4.69 -8.52
CA GLU A 298 10.18 -3.97 -7.70
C GLU A 298 9.71 -2.57 -7.32
N LEU A 299 10.15 -2.12 -6.15
CA LEU A 299 9.86 -0.81 -5.58
C LEU A 299 11.16 -0.18 -5.08
N MET A 300 11.47 1.02 -5.54
CA MET A 300 12.59 1.81 -5.04
C MET A 300 12.24 2.43 -3.70
N VAL A 301 12.97 2.03 -2.66
CA VAL A 301 12.66 2.35 -1.26
C VAL A 301 13.49 3.50 -0.70
N HIS A 302 14.70 3.73 -1.25
CA HIS A 302 15.58 4.83 -0.83
C HIS A 302 16.64 5.12 -1.89
N ARG A 303 17.17 6.35 -1.93
CA ARG A 303 18.19 6.80 -2.89
C ARG A 303 19.20 7.70 -2.19
N ARG A 304 20.48 7.58 -2.55
CA ARG A 304 21.53 8.54 -2.17
C ARG A 304 22.48 8.73 -3.34
N LEU A 305 22.54 9.94 -3.88
CA LEU A 305 23.13 10.24 -5.18
C LEU A 305 24.17 11.34 -5.02
N LEU A 306 25.35 11.18 -5.62
CA LEU A 306 26.50 12.05 -5.39
C LEU A 306 26.59 13.24 -6.37
N TYR A 307 25.67 13.32 -7.33
CA TYR A 307 25.67 14.33 -8.39
C TYR A 307 24.27 14.95 -8.54
N ASP A 308 24.23 16.21 -8.97
CA ASP A 308 23.02 16.87 -9.45
C ASP A 308 22.71 16.42 -10.89
N ASP A 309 21.44 16.26 -11.23
CA ASP A 309 21.00 15.83 -12.57
C ASP A 309 20.75 16.98 -13.54
N SER A 310 21.13 18.21 -13.17
CA SER A 310 21.02 19.43 -13.97
C SER A 310 19.59 19.71 -14.42
N ARG A 311 18.64 19.59 -13.48
CA ARG A 311 17.23 19.99 -13.66
C ARG A 311 16.81 21.22 -12.85
N GLY A 312 17.77 21.88 -12.22
CA GLY A 312 17.61 23.22 -11.64
C GLY A 312 17.65 23.28 -10.12
N VAL A 313 17.70 22.14 -9.40
CA VAL A 313 17.85 22.14 -7.94
C VAL A 313 19.27 22.53 -7.52
N GLY A 314 20.30 22.12 -8.28
CA GLY A 314 21.68 22.54 -8.04
C GLY A 314 22.35 21.83 -6.85
N GLU A 315 21.76 20.75 -6.37
CA GLU A 315 22.23 19.99 -5.22
C GLU A 315 22.10 18.47 -5.47
N PRO A 316 23.10 17.66 -5.09
CA PRO A 316 22.99 16.21 -5.13
C PRO A 316 22.01 15.70 -4.05
N LEU A 317 21.38 14.54 -4.29
CA LEU A 317 20.45 13.93 -3.33
C LEU A 317 21.22 13.19 -2.22
N VAL A 318 21.74 13.94 -1.23
CA VAL A 318 22.58 13.44 -0.13
C VAL A 318 22.01 13.78 1.25
N GLU A 319 20.73 13.46 1.46
CA GLU A 319 20.01 13.78 2.70
C GLU A 319 20.72 13.22 3.95
N LEU A 320 20.80 14.04 5.00
CA LEU A 320 21.41 13.68 6.28
C LEU A 320 20.34 13.39 7.34
N GLY A 321 20.62 12.41 8.19
CA GLY A 321 19.86 12.13 9.41
C GLY A 321 20.27 13.04 10.57
N ALA A 322 19.60 12.86 11.72
CA ALA A 322 19.87 13.63 12.93
C ALA A 322 21.30 13.46 13.48
N ASP A 323 21.94 12.32 13.19
CA ASP A 323 23.33 12.01 13.53
C ASP A 323 24.35 12.58 12.52
N LYS A 324 23.89 13.37 11.54
CA LYS A 324 24.66 13.93 10.42
C LYS A 324 25.27 12.86 9.50
N GLN A 325 24.86 11.60 9.62
CA GLN A 325 25.15 10.56 8.64
C GLN A 325 24.07 10.54 7.56
N GLY A 326 24.20 9.65 6.57
CA GLY A 326 23.16 9.51 5.54
C GLY A 326 21.81 9.12 6.15
N LEU A 327 20.73 9.73 5.66
CA LEU A 327 19.38 9.52 6.17
C LEU A 327 18.99 8.02 6.23
N VAL A 328 18.43 7.61 7.36
CA VAL A 328 17.83 6.28 7.53
C VAL A 328 16.33 6.39 7.36
N VAL A 329 15.77 5.58 6.45
CA VAL A 329 14.33 5.55 6.19
C VAL A 329 13.78 4.20 6.62
N ARG A 330 12.67 4.24 7.35
CA ARG A 330 11.83 3.08 7.63
C ARG A 330 10.50 3.22 6.91
N GLY A 331 10.05 2.15 6.27
CA GLY A 331 8.73 2.09 5.63
C GLY A 331 8.15 0.69 5.67
N ARG A 332 6.96 0.55 5.08
CA ARG A 332 6.20 -0.71 5.08
C ARG A 332 5.64 -1.04 3.71
N HIS A 333 5.69 -2.33 3.38
CA HIS A 333 4.93 -2.92 2.29
C HIS A 333 3.94 -3.94 2.85
N LEU A 334 2.68 -3.91 2.39
CA LEU A 334 1.73 -5.00 2.65
C LEU A 334 1.63 -5.85 1.39
N VAL A 335 1.97 -7.14 1.51
CA VAL A 335 1.99 -8.08 0.39
C VAL A 335 0.79 -9.00 0.49
N LEU A 336 0.00 -9.06 -0.59
CA LEU A 336 -1.21 -9.86 -0.70
C LEU A 336 -1.05 -10.85 -1.86
N LEU A 337 -1.37 -12.11 -1.59
CA LEU A 337 -1.59 -13.13 -2.60
C LEU A 337 -3.09 -13.44 -2.65
N ASP A 338 -3.70 -13.26 -3.81
CA ASP A 338 -5.11 -13.54 -4.00
C ASP A 338 -5.40 -14.08 -5.42
N THR A 339 -6.62 -14.54 -5.66
CA THR A 339 -7.09 -14.82 -7.02
C THR A 339 -7.48 -13.52 -7.72
N VAL A 340 -7.37 -13.49 -9.05
CA VAL A 340 -7.67 -12.29 -9.85
C VAL A 340 -9.09 -11.80 -9.63
N GLU A 341 -10.04 -12.70 -9.38
CA GLU A 341 -11.47 -12.39 -9.25
C GLU A 341 -11.82 -11.60 -7.98
N SER A 342 -11.04 -11.73 -6.90
CA SER A 342 -11.35 -11.02 -5.64
C SER A 342 -10.18 -10.21 -5.08
N ALA A 343 -9.05 -10.12 -5.78
CA ALA A 343 -7.90 -9.35 -5.31
C ALA A 343 -8.29 -7.89 -5.01
N ALA A 344 -9.14 -7.31 -5.87
CA ALA A 344 -9.65 -5.95 -5.73
C ALA A 344 -10.41 -5.71 -4.43
N ASP A 345 -11.23 -6.67 -3.99
CA ASP A 345 -12.02 -6.57 -2.75
C ASP A 345 -11.14 -6.35 -1.52
N ARG A 346 -9.92 -6.88 -1.53
CA ARG A 346 -8.97 -6.74 -0.43
C ARG A 346 -8.08 -5.52 -0.60
N HIS A 347 -7.37 -5.42 -1.73
CA HIS A 347 -6.32 -4.41 -1.85
C HIS A 347 -6.88 -2.98 -1.91
N ARG A 348 -8.13 -2.79 -2.34
CA ARG A 348 -8.81 -1.47 -2.32
C ARG A 348 -9.00 -0.96 -0.91
N LEU A 349 -9.65 -1.76 -0.07
CA LEU A 349 -9.98 -1.40 1.30
C LEU A 349 -8.71 -1.30 2.16
N LEU A 350 -7.80 -2.26 2.03
CA LEU A 350 -6.56 -2.27 2.81
C LEU A 350 -5.61 -1.11 2.47
N ALA A 351 -5.58 -0.65 1.23
CA ALA A 351 -4.80 0.54 0.88
C ALA A 351 -5.35 1.79 1.58
N GLN A 352 -6.69 1.90 1.66
CA GLN A 352 -7.33 3.00 2.38
C GLN A 352 -7.10 2.91 3.88
N GLU A 353 -7.20 1.72 4.47
CA GLU A 353 -6.88 1.47 5.89
C GLU A 353 -5.41 1.76 6.21
N LEU A 354 -4.49 1.43 5.30
CA LEU A 354 -3.07 1.72 5.47
C LEU A 354 -2.81 3.23 5.48
N PHE A 355 -3.46 3.98 4.58
CA PHE A 355 -3.35 5.43 4.49
C PHE A 355 -4.03 6.14 5.67
N MET A 356 -5.22 5.68 6.08
CA MET A 356 -6.04 6.23 7.17
C MET A 356 -5.89 5.47 8.48
N ALA A 357 -4.70 4.93 8.75
CA ALA A 357 -4.46 4.14 9.95
C ALA A 357 -4.80 4.95 11.23
N PRO A 358 -5.39 4.33 12.27
CA PRO A 358 -5.80 5.04 13.48
C PRO A 358 -4.64 5.78 14.16
N TYR A 359 -4.91 7.00 14.60
CA TYR A 359 -3.97 7.78 15.41
C TYR A 359 -3.98 7.31 16.86
N ALA A 360 -2.80 7.02 17.41
CA ALA A 360 -2.64 6.74 18.83
C ALA A 360 -2.29 8.03 19.57
N VAL A 361 -3.13 8.44 20.53
CA VAL A 361 -2.88 9.57 21.42
C VAL A 361 -2.60 9.03 22.82
N LEU A 362 -1.49 9.46 23.41
CA LEU A 362 -1.06 9.05 24.76
C LEU A 362 -1.19 10.23 25.72
N ALA A 363 -1.79 10.00 26.88
CA ALA A 363 -1.92 10.99 27.95
C ALA A 363 -1.67 10.34 29.32
N PRO A 364 -1.03 11.04 30.27
CA PRO A 364 -0.89 10.57 31.65
C PRO A 364 -2.24 10.61 32.39
N GLY A 365 -2.61 9.54 33.10
CA GLY A 365 -3.86 9.44 33.87
C GLY A 365 -5.00 8.68 33.16
N GLY A 366 -6.13 8.49 33.83
CA GLY A 366 -7.31 7.75 33.34
C GLY A 366 -8.10 8.43 32.21
N GLY A 367 -7.44 9.31 31.44
CA GLY A 367 -8.03 10.19 30.44
C GLY A 367 -8.57 11.50 31.03
N PRO A 368 -8.41 12.65 30.35
CA PRO A 368 -9.11 13.87 30.74
C PRO A 368 -10.63 13.66 30.59
N SER A 369 -11.42 14.16 31.53
CA SER A 369 -12.87 14.24 31.36
C SER A 369 -13.17 15.13 30.14
N TYR A 370 -13.94 14.64 29.17
CA TYR A 370 -14.34 15.41 27.97
C TYR A 370 -14.97 16.77 28.35
N ARG A 371 -15.61 16.85 29.52
CA ARG A 371 -16.00 18.08 30.23
C ARG A 371 -15.85 17.89 31.74
N HIS A 372 -15.53 18.98 32.44
CA HIS A 372 -15.52 19.01 33.91
C HIS A 372 -16.89 18.56 34.45
N GLY A 373 -16.93 17.51 35.27
CA GLY A 373 -18.16 16.97 35.85
C GLY A 373 -18.93 15.92 35.01
N GLN A 374 -18.42 15.49 33.85
CA GLN A 374 -18.99 14.35 33.11
C GLN A 374 -18.07 13.12 33.07
N PRO A 375 -18.63 11.89 33.03
CA PRO A 375 -17.84 10.68 32.83
C PRO A 375 -17.08 10.75 31.51
N SER A 376 -15.83 10.30 31.49
CA SER A 376 -15.06 10.13 30.26
C SER A 376 -15.76 9.11 29.35
N LEU A 377 -16.08 9.51 28.12
CA LEU A 377 -16.55 8.57 27.10
C LEU A 377 -15.42 7.59 26.77
N ARG A 378 -15.69 6.29 26.91
CA ARG A 378 -14.72 5.24 26.55
C ARG A 378 -14.72 4.94 25.06
N GLN A 379 -15.82 5.24 24.38
CA GLN A 379 -16.00 4.97 22.96
C GLN A 379 -16.97 6.00 22.36
N PHE A 380 -16.75 6.37 21.11
CA PHE A 380 -17.59 7.30 20.36
C PHE A 380 -17.58 6.95 18.87
N SER A 381 -18.72 7.14 18.20
CA SER A 381 -18.89 7.07 16.74
C SER A 381 -19.70 8.27 16.29
N ALA A 382 -19.22 9.02 15.30
CA ALA A 382 -20.01 10.08 14.68
C ALA A 382 -20.98 9.56 13.60
N LEU A 383 -20.88 8.28 13.20
CA LEU A 383 -21.81 7.64 12.29
C LEU A 383 -22.87 6.82 13.03
N ARG A 384 -24.07 6.73 12.45
CA ARG A 384 -25.14 5.84 12.95
C ARG A 384 -24.92 4.39 12.56
N GLN A 385 -24.30 4.16 11.40
CA GLN A 385 -23.90 2.86 10.90
C GLN A 385 -22.56 2.98 10.15
N GLU A 386 -21.86 1.87 9.99
CA GLU A 386 -20.70 1.81 9.11
C GLU A 386 -21.10 2.13 7.66
N LEU A 387 -20.21 2.81 6.95
CA LEU A 387 -20.40 3.03 5.52
C LEU A 387 -20.25 1.70 4.78
N PRO A 388 -21.00 1.49 3.67
CA PRO A 388 -20.77 0.36 2.79
C PRO A 388 -19.28 0.29 2.38
N PRO A 389 -18.67 -0.90 2.25
CA PRO A 389 -17.24 -1.01 1.98
C PRO A 389 -16.77 -0.28 0.72
N ASN A 390 -17.63 -0.15 -0.29
CA ASN A 390 -17.31 0.59 -1.52
C ASN A 390 -17.45 2.12 -1.40
N VAL A 391 -17.86 2.66 -0.24
CA VAL A 391 -17.96 4.11 0.04
C VAL A 391 -16.90 4.53 1.05
N HIS A 392 -16.20 5.62 0.75
CA HIS A 392 -15.30 6.26 1.70
C HIS A 392 -15.70 7.73 1.92
N LEU A 393 -15.66 8.17 3.18
CA LEU A 393 -15.84 9.56 3.58
C LEU A 393 -14.52 10.32 3.37
N LEU A 394 -14.35 10.84 2.15
CA LEU A 394 -13.11 11.50 1.73
C LEU A 394 -12.89 12.85 2.43
N THR A 395 -13.95 13.59 2.72
CA THR A 395 -13.83 14.89 3.40
C THR A 395 -15.03 15.12 4.31
N LEU A 396 -14.75 15.57 5.53
CA LEU A 396 -15.74 16.15 6.43
C LEU A 396 -15.05 17.30 7.16
N THR A 397 -15.31 18.54 6.73
CA THR A 397 -14.67 19.73 7.31
C THR A 397 -15.69 20.84 7.53
N PRO A 398 -15.59 21.65 8.59
CA PRO A 398 -16.31 22.92 8.68
C PRO A 398 -16.02 23.79 7.47
N TRP A 399 -17.06 24.46 6.96
CA TRP A 399 -16.95 25.43 5.86
C TRP A 399 -17.26 26.84 6.37
N ASP A 400 -18.47 27.05 6.89
CA ASP A 400 -18.90 28.26 7.58
C ASP A 400 -19.66 27.91 8.87
N ALA A 401 -20.17 28.93 9.57
CA ALA A 401 -21.02 28.75 10.74
C ALA A 401 -22.26 27.90 10.39
N GLY A 402 -22.32 26.68 10.94
CA GLY A 402 -23.44 25.75 10.73
C GLY A 402 -23.39 24.99 9.40
N THR A 403 -22.29 25.04 8.64
CA THR A 403 -22.15 24.28 7.38
C THR A 403 -20.88 23.41 7.36
N LEU A 404 -21.00 22.25 6.73
CA LEU A 404 -19.90 21.31 6.53
C LEU A 404 -19.70 21.05 5.03
N LEU A 405 -18.44 21.01 4.60
CA LEU A 405 -18.06 20.41 3.33
C LEU A 405 -17.90 18.90 3.51
N LEU A 406 -18.69 18.15 2.74
CA LEU A 406 -18.79 16.70 2.77
C LEU A 406 -18.40 16.14 1.39
N ARG A 407 -17.48 15.17 1.35
CA ARG A 407 -17.19 14.40 0.13
C ARG A 407 -17.32 12.91 0.40
N LEU A 408 -18.11 12.25 -0.43
CA LEU A 408 -18.16 10.79 -0.50
C LEU A 408 -17.52 10.34 -1.80
N GLU A 409 -16.78 9.24 -1.76
CA GLU A 409 -16.22 8.62 -2.95
C GLU A 409 -16.56 7.13 -3.03
N HIS A 410 -16.69 6.64 -4.25
CA HIS A 410 -16.75 5.22 -4.54
C HIS A 410 -15.35 4.67 -4.79
N GLN A 411 -14.94 3.66 -4.01
CA GLN A 411 -13.55 3.19 -3.96
C GLN A 411 -13.12 2.34 -5.16
N PHE A 412 -14.08 1.65 -5.80
CA PHE A 412 -13.83 0.67 -6.86
C PHE A 412 -14.06 1.20 -8.26
N GLU A 413 -13.30 0.66 -9.22
CA GLU A 413 -13.52 0.83 -10.66
C GLU A 413 -14.64 -0.05 -11.18
N ARG A 414 -15.23 0.33 -12.31
CA ARG A 414 -16.29 -0.45 -12.95
C ARG A 414 -15.76 -1.82 -13.37
N GLY A 415 -16.40 -2.90 -12.90
CA GLY A 415 -16.04 -4.27 -13.25
C GLY A 415 -14.74 -4.77 -12.62
N GLU A 416 -14.16 -4.04 -11.68
CA GLU A 416 -12.94 -4.43 -10.98
C GLU A 416 -13.20 -5.53 -9.93
N SER A 417 -14.36 -5.48 -9.30
CA SER A 417 -14.88 -6.47 -8.37
C SER A 417 -16.32 -6.82 -8.74
N ALA A 418 -16.70 -8.09 -8.59
CA ALA A 418 -18.09 -8.51 -8.77
C ALA A 418 -19.03 -7.81 -7.77
N ASN A 419 -18.59 -7.64 -6.53
CA ASN A 419 -19.40 -7.11 -5.43
C ASN A 419 -19.12 -5.62 -5.15
N GLY A 420 -17.85 -5.22 -5.14
CA GLY A 420 -17.41 -3.88 -4.77
C GLY A 420 -17.67 -2.82 -5.84
N SER A 421 -17.81 -3.21 -7.11
CA SER A 421 -18.00 -2.29 -8.24
C SER A 421 -19.45 -1.97 -8.59
N GLN A 422 -20.41 -2.30 -7.72
CA GLN A 422 -21.82 -1.98 -7.93
C GLN A 422 -22.14 -0.56 -7.43
N PRO A 423 -23.06 0.17 -8.09
CA PRO A 423 -23.54 1.44 -7.57
C PRO A 423 -24.11 1.30 -6.15
N VAL A 424 -23.89 2.30 -5.32
CA VAL A 424 -24.28 2.29 -3.89
C VAL A 424 -25.04 3.55 -3.55
N THR A 425 -26.09 3.44 -2.74
CA THR A 425 -26.92 4.57 -2.33
C THR A 425 -26.79 4.79 -0.83
N VAL A 426 -26.58 6.05 -0.44
CA VAL A 426 -26.42 6.48 0.95
C VAL A 426 -27.47 7.54 1.28
N ASP A 427 -28.08 7.42 2.45
CA ASP A 427 -28.95 8.45 3.02
C ASP A 427 -28.10 9.44 3.83
N LEU A 428 -27.86 10.64 3.30
CA LEU A 428 -27.06 11.65 3.98
C LEU A 428 -27.77 12.21 5.22
N LEU A 429 -29.10 12.30 5.19
CA LEU A 429 -29.88 12.90 6.28
C LEU A 429 -29.84 12.04 7.55
N ASN A 430 -29.67 10.73 7.39
CA ASN A 430 -29.58 9.77 8.49
C ASN A 430 -28.17 9.15 8.66
N LEU A 431 -27.12 9.74 8.08
CA LEU A 431 -25.77 9.17 8.15
C LEU A 431 -25.09 9.41 9.52
N PHE A 432 -25.20 10.63 10.04
CA PHE A 432 -24.44 11.07 11.23
C PHE A 432 -25.26 10.99 12.51
N SER A 433 -24.62 10.54 13.60
CA SER A 433 -25.19 10.47 14.95
C SER A 433 -24.94 11.76 15.75
N ALA A 434 -23.83 12.45 15.46
CA ALA A 434 -23.34 13.61 16.20
C ALA A 434 -24.08 14.92 15.89
N PHE A 435 -24.63 15.04 14.68
CA PHE A 435 -25.40 16.18 14.20
C PHE A 435 -26.45 15.72 13.18
N THR A 436 -27.40 16.59 12.89
CA THR A 436 -28.43 16.35 11.87
C THR A 436 -28.15 17.24 10.66
N ILE A 437 -28.11 16.66 9.47
CA ILE A 437 -28.08 17.42 8.22
C ILE A 437 -29.49 17.87 7.89
N THR A 438 -29.69 19.18 7.74
CA THR A 438 -31.01 19.80 7.48
C THR A 438 -31.21 20.17 6.02
N SER A 439 -30.12 20.49 5.31
CA SER A 439 -30.12 20.72 3.87
C SER A 439 -28.76 20.38 3.28
N VAL A 440 -28.74 20.06 1.99
CA VAL A 440 -27.51 19.84 1.22
C VAL A 440 -27.60 20.52 -0.13
N ARG A 441 -26.46 21.01 -0.60
CA ARG A 441 -26.27 21.50 -1.96
C ARG A 441 -25.11 20.74 -2.59
N GLU A 442 -25.32 20.16 -3.77
CA GLU A 442 -24.24 19.50 -4.50
C GLU A 442 -23.38 20.54 -5.23
N MET A 443 -22.07 20.36 -5.14
CA MET A 443 -21.07 21.31 -5.60
C MET A 443 -20.10 20.64 -6.58
N SER A 444 -19.33 21.45 -7.30
CA SER A 444 -18.11 21.04 -7.98
C SER A 444 -17.14 20.34 -7.01
N LEU A 445 -16.15 19.60 -7.53
CA LEU A 445 -15.11 18.98 -6.70
C LEU A 445 -14.34 20.02 -5.87
N GLY A 446 -14.08 21.20 -6.45
CA GLY A 446 -13.44 22.34 -5.79
C GLY A 446 -14.32 23.03 -4.75
N ALA A 447 -15.61 22.70 -4.67
CA ALA A 447 -16.62 23.31 -3.82
C ALA A 447 -16.85 24.82 -4.08
N ASP A 448 -16.43 25.33 -5.23
CA ASP A 448 -16.51 26.73 -5.64
C ASP A 448 -17.79 27.07 -6.44
N LEU A 449 -18.40 26.05 -7.07
CA LEU A 449 -19.58 26.23 -7.91
C LEU A 449 -20.66 25.20 -7.56
N PRO A 450 -21.94 25.62 -7.50
CA PRO A 450 -23.07 24.70 -7.49
C PRO A 450 -23.05 23.78 -8.71
N LEU A 451 -23.33 22.48 -8.54
CA LEU A 451 -23.26 21.51 -9.64
C LEU A 451 -24.21 21.85 -10.79
N ASP A 452 -25.38 22.39 -10.47
CA ASP A 452 -26.40 22.84 -11.43
C ASP A 452 -26.02 24.12 -12.19
N ALA A 453 -25.02 24.87 -11.71
CA ALA A 453 -24.47 26.04 -12.39
C ALA A 453 -23.33 25.68 -13.36
N ILE A 454 -22.86 24.43 -13.37
CA ILE A 454 -21.74 24.01 -14.22
C ILE A 454 -22.21 23.82 -15.66
N SER A 455 -21.64 24.59 -16.58
CA SER A 455 -21.74 24.37 -18.02
C SER A 455 -20.47 23.70 -18.54
N ARG A 456 -20.62 22.61 -19.31
CA ARG A 456 -19.50 21.89 -19.93
C ARG A 456 -19.42 22.21 -21.42
N LEU A 457 -18.18 22.40 -21.91
CA LEU A 457 -17.91 22.46 -23.34
C LEU A 457 -18.33 21.13 -24.01
N VAL A 458 -18.97 21.24 -25.17
CA VAL A 458 -19.34 20.09 -26.00
C VAL A 458 -18.27 19.88 -27.05
N TRP A 459 -17.51 18.79 -26.90
CA TRP A 459 -16.46 18.40 -27.83
C TRP A 459 -16.97 17.35 -28.82
N THR A 460 -16.45 17.38 -30.04
CA THR A 460 -16.66 16.34 -31.06
C THR A 460 -15.36 15.58 -31.28
N PRO A 461 -15.06 14.56 -30.45
CA PRO A 461 -13.92 13.68 -30.66
C PRO A 461 -14.11 12.85 -31.95
N ALA A 462 -13.03 12.16 -32.36
CA ALA A 462 -13.05 11.25 -33.51
C ALA A 462 -14.10 10.12 -33.40
N THR A 463 -14.59 9.84 -32.18
CA THR A 463 -15.66 8.88 -31.88
C THR A 463 -17.07 9.46 -32.03
N GLY A 464 -17.20 10.71 -32.47
CA GLY A 464 -18.47 11.42 -32.67
C GLY A 464 -18.81 12.40 -31.54
N PRO A 465 -19.88 13.20 -31.70
CA PRO A 465 -20.23 14.27 -30.75
C PRO A 465 -20.59 13.71 -29.37
N ALA A 466 -20.00 14.30 -28.32
CA ALA A 466 -20.36 13.97 -26.95
C ALA A 466 -21.81 14.39 -26.67
N ARG A 467 -22.63 13.47 -26.13
CA ARG A 467 -24.00 13.80 -25.72
C ARG A 467 -23.98 14.57 -24.39
N PRO A 468 -24.72 15.69 -24.29
CA PRO A 468 -24.93 16.36 -23.01
C PRO A 468 -25.53 15.38 -22.00
N ARG A 469 -25.00 15.36 -20.77
CA ARG A 469 -25.58 14.60 -19.67
C ARG A 469 -26.30 15.59 -18.74
N PRO A 470 -27.62 15.50 -18.58
CA PRO A 470 -28.33 16.35 -17.65
C PRO A 470 -27.87 16.04 -16.22
N VAL A 471 -27.80 17.08 -15.37
CA VAL A 471 -27.52 16.92 -13.94
C VAL A 471 -28.77 16.33 -13.29
N PRO A 472 -28.69 15.14 -12.66
CA PRO A 472 -29.83 14.57 -11.95
C PRO A 472 -30.26 15.49 -10.80
N LYS A 473 -31.56 15.55 -10.53
CA LYS A 473 -32.06 16.25 -9.33
C LYS A 473 -31.55 15.53 -8.08
N LEU A 474 -30.99 16.29 -7.14
CA LEU A 474 -30.48 15.75 -5.88
C LEU A 474 -31.62 15.34 -4.95
N ASP A 475 -31.60 14.08 -4.50
CA ASP A 475 -32.34 13.60 -3.34
C ASP A 475 -31.33 13.29 -2.21
N PRO A 476 -31.27 14.11 -1.15
CA PRO A 476 -30.34 13.93 -0.04
C PRO A 476 -30.49 12.60 0.72
N SER A 477 -31.69 12.01 0.69
CA SER A 477 -31.98 10.73 1.34
C SER A 477 -31.58 9.53 0.49
N ARG A 478 -31.25 9.76 -0.79
CA ARG A 478 -30.93 8.72 -1.78
C ARG A 478 -29.79 9.17 -2.69
N VAL A 479 -28.63 9.41 -2.10
CA VAL A 479 -27.42 9.80 -2.83
C VAL A 479 -26.73 8.55 -3.37
N THR A 480 -26.91 8.28 -4.67
CA THR A 480 -26.21 7.19 -5.34
C THR A 480 -24.81 7.63 -5.80
N LEU A 481 -23.80 6.80 -5.57
CA LEU A 481 -22.47 6.90 -6.14
C LEU A 481 -22.27 5.77 -7.16
N GLN A 482 -21.83 6.14 -8.35
CA GLN A 482 -21.33 5.21 -9.36
C GLN A 482 -19.87 4.82 -9.09
N PRO A 483 -19.37 3.71 -9.65
CA PRO A 483 -17.96 3.35 -9.55
C PRO A 483 -17.03 4.51 -9.92
N MET A 484 -16.00 4.75 -9.10
CA MET A 484 -15.04 5.85 -9.15
C MET A 484 -15.56 7.27 -8.90
N GLU A 485 -16.85 7.46 -8.71
CA GLU A 485 -17.43 8.79 -8.53
C GLU A 485 -16.99 9.41 -7.19
N ILE A 486 -16.75 10.72 -7.20
CA ILE A 486 -16.65 11.55 -6.01
C ILE A 486 -17.78 12.57 -6.10
N ARG A 487 -18.61 12.65 -5.06
CA ARG A 487 -19.67 13.66 -4.96
C ARG A 487 -19.37 14.59 -3.79
N THR A 488 -19.52 15.88 -4.04
CA THR A 488 -19.16 16.96 -3.11
C THR A 488 -20.42 17.73 -2.71
N PHE A 489 -20.62 17.92 -1.41
CA PHE A 489 -21.80 18.55 -0.85
C PHE A 489 -21.42 19.62 0.15
N LEU A 490 -22.13 20.74 0.12
CA LEU A 490 -22.19 21.68 1.22
C LEU A 490 -23.46 21.37 2.03
N ALA A 491 -23.29 20.94 3.28
CA ALA A 491 -24.36 20.47 4.14
C ALA A 491 -24.61 21.45 5.29
N THR A 492 -25.85 21.92 5.46
CA THR A 492 -26.24 22.69 6.65
C THR A 492 -26.55 21.73 7.79
N VAL A 493 -25.95 21.96 8.96
CA VAL A 493 -26.03 21.05 10.10
C VAL A 493 -26.56 21.71 11.35
N GLN A 494 -27.32 20.94 12.12
CA GLN A 494 -27.70 21.27 13.48
C GLN A 494 -27.00 20.29 14.43
N TYR A 495 -26.13 20.81 15.27
CA TYR A 495 -25.47 20.01 16.31
C TYR A 495 -26.47 19.66 17.41
N LYS A 496 -26.38 18.42 17.92
CA LYS A 496 -27.15 18.06 19.11
C LYS A 496 -26.61 18.85 20.31
N VAL A 497 -27.46 19.66 20.93
CA VAL A 497 -27.15 20.28 22.23
C VAL A 497 -27.14 19.17 23.28
N PRO A 498 -26.02 18.90 23.98
CA PRO A 498 -26.01 17.90 25.04
C PRO A 498 -26.86 18.41 26.23
N GLY A 499 -28.02 17.81 26.48
CA GLY A 499 -28.87 18.13 27.65
C GLY A 499 -30.37 18.29 27.39
N ALA A 500 -30.82 18.39 26.14
CA ALA A 500 -32.26 18.39 25.85
C ALA A 500 -32.77 16.94 25.76
N GLY A 501 -33.24 16.40 26.88
CA GLY A 501 -34.05 15.18 26.89
C GLY A 501 -35.40 15.42 26.20
N PRO A 502 -36.10 14.37 25.76
CA PRO A 502 -37.45 14.50 25.23
C PRO A 502 -38.42 14.67 26.40
N GLY A 503 -38.71 15.91 26.81
CA GLY A 503 -39.79 16.20 27.76
C GLY A 503 -39.50 17.35 28.72
N GLY A 504 -40.33 18.39 28.63
CA GLY A 504 -40.44 19.48 29.60
C GLY A 504 -40.72 20.80 28.87
N PRO A 505 -41.81 21.52 29.21
CA PRO A 505 -42.37 22.63 28.42
C PRO A 505 -41.43 23.82 28.23
#